data_AF-Q57XN0-F1
#
_entry.id   AF-Q57XN0-F1
#
_cell.length_a   1.000
_cell.length_b   1.000
_cell.length_c   1.000
_cell.angle_alpha   90.00
_cell.angle_beta   90.00
_cell.angle_gamma   90.00
#
_symmetry.space_group_name_H-M   'P 1'
#
loop_
_entity.id
_entity.type
_entity.pdbx_description
1 polymer ?
#
loop_
_entity_poly.entity_id
_entity_poly.type
_entity_poly.pdbx_seq_one_letter_code
_entity_poly.pdbx_strand_id
1 'polypeptide(L)'
;MGMCTDRCVGVCKLNLALMHFVGMGEVCVWRRCGERGKKKERNIEDKRKGEGGVHLNCLFCLLMCNMFFTFCASSFVLFYLNQMLPPLGEAHICVKIYKLKYIYIYIRSYLYCFLFLCKCVWDGSICVSEVFYLALDFVLLFVQTYIKGQGGNYTHAHTQKKEKDNCHTKSVTIMKISFIGCGNMGECILGGLIQSKQYPPESIRVFNRTKATVDRLCERYGVGGAQSATDAAAYADVIVIGVKPKVVCELLASIQSSVTANKIIVSVAAAISIASMEKALGSEARKIVRTMPNLPTRVGAGVTSITSNAHVTASEKETIFQLFRTIGIVVEVLESQIPAVSSVAGASPAYVFMFMEAMADAAVHGGLPRAQAYELAAQAVLGSAIMLQKCDMSPAQLKDMVCSPGGVTIEAVRILEKGGMRSAVIEAMIACTDKSKELEKGLN
;
A
#
# COMPACT_ATOMS: atom_id res chain seq x y z
N MET A 1 -49.97 22.38 -0.14
CA MET A 1 -49.86 23.41 -1.19
C MET A 1 -48.43 23.92 -1.20
N GLY A 2 -47.82 23.90 -2.39
CA GLY A 2 -46.50 24.39 -2.82
C GLY A 2 -45.44 24.84 -1.80
N MET A 3 -44.22 24.30 -1.89
CA MET A 3 -43.17 24.88 -2.75
C MET A 3 -41.81 24.16 -2.60
N CYS A 4 -41.33 23.70 -3.76
CA CYS A 4 -39.94 23.68 -4.24
C CYS A 4 -38.88 22.82 -3.53
N THR A 5 -38.92 21.56 -3.92
CA THR A 5 -37.82 20.63 -4.19
C THR A 5 -36.69 21.24 -5.03
N ASP A 6 -35.44 21.20 -4.54
CA ASP A 6 -34.20 21.11 -5.34
C ASP A 6 -32.96 20.98 -4.42
N ARG A 7 -32.68 19.76 -3.94
CA ARG A 7 -31.37 19.47 -3.31
C ARG A 7 -30.94 17.99 -3.27
N CYS A 8 -31.52 17.13 -4.11
CA CYS A 8 -31.17 15.72 -4.21
C CYS A 8 -30.74 15.33 -5.64
N VAL A 9 -29.81 16.08 -6.23
CA VAL A 9 -29.15 15.71 -7.49
C VAL A 9 -27.65 15.64 -7.23
N GLY A 10 -27.17 14.47 -6.80
CA GLY A 10 -25.76 14.22 -6.49
C GLY A 10 -25.46 12.79 -6.04
N VAL A 11 -26.48 12.07 -5.57
CA VAL A 11 -26.34 10.69 -5.07
C VAL A 11 -26.53 9.63 -6.18
N CYS A 12 -26.90 10.02 -7.41
CA CYS A 12 -27.06 9.13 -8.56
C CYS A 12 -25.86 9.01 -9.52
N LYS A 13 -24.70 9.62 -9.23
CA LYS A 13 -23.46 9.41 -10.02
C LYS A 13 -22.42 8.50 -9.36
N LEU A 14 -22.69 7.97 -8.16
CA LEU A 14 -21.76 7.11 -7.41
C LEU A 14 -21.99 5.59 -7.63
N ASN A 15 -23.01 5.20 -8.39
CA ASN A 15 -23.30 3.79 -8.71
C ASN A 15 -22.77 3.34 -10.09
N LEU A 16 -22.17 4.22 -10.89
CA LEU A 16 -21.54 3.86 -12.18
C LEU A 16 -20.01 3.69 -12.11
N ALA A 17 -19.33 4.21 -11.08
CA ALA A 17 -17.87 4.12 -10.96
C ALA A 17 -17.37 2.86 -10.22
N LEU A 18 -18.25 2.17 -9.48
CA LEU A 18 -17.95 0.90 -8.79
C LEU A 18 -18.22 -0.34 -9.65
N MET A 19 -18.80 -0.18 -10.85
CA MET A 19 -18.96 -1.26 -11.84
C MET A 19 -17.81 -1.35 -12.85
N HIS A 20 -16.88 -0.40 -12.86
CA HIS A 20 -15.71 -0.41 -13.76
C HIS A 20 -14.44 -1.02 -13.14
N PHE A 21 -14.49 -1.47 -11.88
CA PHE A 21 -13.34 -2.13 -11.20
C PHE A 21 -13.44 -3.66 -11.16
N VAL A 22 -14.53 -4.23 -11.67
CA VAL A 22 -14.58 -5.63 -12.11
C VAL A 22 -14.48 -5.59 -13.64
N GLY A 23 -13.30 -5.19 -14.12
CA GLY A 23 -12.95 -5.17 -15.54
C GLY A 23 -12.74 -6.59 -16.08
N MET A 24 -13.80 -7.39 -16.11
CA MET A 24 -13.92 -8.52 -17.03
C MET A 24 -14.63 -8.00 -18.27
N GLY A 25 -13.88 -7.32 -19.11
CA GLY A 25 -14.41 -6.68 -20.30
C GLY A 25 -13.29 -6.40 -21.26
N GLU A 26 -12.67 -7.46 -21.79
CA GLU A 26 -12.02 -7.44 -23.10
C GLU A 26 -11.76 -8.88 -23.59
N VAL A 27 -12.41 -9.20 -24.72
CA VAL A 27 -11.95 -10.11 -25.76
C VAL A 27 -11.96 -11.62 -25.45
N CYS A 28 -13.16 -12.21 -25.51
CA CYS A 28 -13.34 -13.59 -25.92
C CYS A 28 -13.03 -13.70 -27.43
N VAL A 29 -11.75 -13.82 -27.80
CA VAL A 29 -11.35 -14.28 -29.14
C VAL A 29 -10.96 -15.75 -29.01
N TRP A 30 -11.88 -16.61 -29.44
CA TRP A 30 -11.60 -17.99 -29.82
C TRP A 30 -10.54 -18.00 -30.93
N ARG A 31 -9.25 -18.08 -30.56
CA ARG A 31 -8.17 -18.46 -31.47
C ARG A 31 -7.82 -19.93 -31.26
N ARG A 32 -8.56 -20.75 -32.00
CA ARG A 32 -8.11 -21.93 -32.77
C ARG A 32 -6.69 -22.42 -32.41
N CYS A 33 -6.58 -23.30 -31.42
CA CYS A 33 -5.44 -24.20 -31.24
C CYS A 33 -5.88 -25.59 -31.74
N GLY A 34 -5.38 -25.99 -32.90
CA GLY A 34 -5.69 -27.29 -33.47
C GLY A 34 -5.33 -27.39 -34.94
N GLU A 35 -4.04 -27.24 -35.27
CA GLU A 35 -3.55 -27.65 -36.58
C GLU A 35 -2.13 -28.22 -36.49
N ARG A 36 -1.95 -29.38 -37.14
CA ARG A 36 -0.72 -30.04 -37.59
C ARG A 36 -0.03 -31.03 -36.65
N GLY A 37 -0.50 -32.28 -36.78
CA GLY A 37 0.30 -33.26 -37.52
C GLY A 37 0.90 -34.39 -36.68
N LYS A 38 0.26 -35.57 -36.74
CA LYS A 38 0.94 -36.85 -37.01
C LYS A 38 -0.09 -37.94 -37.32
N LYS A 39 0.04 -38.50 -38.53
CA LYS A 39 -0.61 -39.71 -39.01
C LYS A 39 -0.23 -40.90 -38.13
N LYS A 40 -1.18 -41.75 -37.74
CA LYS A 40 -1.33 -43.15 -38.20
C LYS A 40 -2.18 -43.99 -37.24
N GLU A 41 -3.22 -44.59 -37.81
CA GLU A 41 -3.64 -46.00 -37.65
C GLU A 41 -4.05 -46.51 -36.25
N ARG A 42 -5.35 -46.70 -36.02
CA ARG A 42 -6.09 -47.99 -36.18
C ARG A 42 -7.22 -48.18 -35.15
N ASN A 43 -8.39 -48.52 -35.69
CA ASN A 43 -9.44 -49.44 -35.20
C ASN A 43 -10.19 -49.09 -33.90
N ILE A 44 -11.45 -48.67 -33.96
CA ILE A 44 -12.72 -49.45 -34.17
C ILE A 44 -13.15 -50.18 -32.90
N GLU A 45 -14.33 -49.74 -32.40
CA GLU A 45 -15.33 -50.44 -31.57
C GLU A 45 -14.85 -50.97 -30.20
N ASP A 46 -15.53 -50.77 -29.08
CA ASP A 46 -16.96 -50.95 -28.87
C ASP A 46 -17.31 -50.54 -27.41
N LYS A 47 -18.59 -50.20 -27.21
CA LYS A 47 -19.38 -50.40 -25.98
C LYS A 47 -19.14 -49.60 -24.68
N ARG A 48 -20.09 -48.66 -24.50
CA ARG A 48 -21.10 -48.58 -23.42
C ARG A 48 -20.72 -48.01 -22.04
N LYS A 49 -21.68 -47.19 -21.56
CA LYS A 49 -21.87 -46.50 -20.26
C LYS A 49 -21.24 -45.10 -20.23
N GLY A 50 -21.98 -43.99 -20.24
CA GLY A 50 -23.39 -43.79 -19.91
C GLY A 50 -23.47 -42.62 -18.93
N GLU A 51 -23.93 -41.48 -19.44
CA GLU A 51 -24.75 -40.47 -18.79
C GLU A 51 -24.23 -39.73 -17.53
N GLY A 52 -24.43 -38.41 -17.56
CA GLY A 52 -23.99 -37.47 -16.55
C GLY A 52 -24.51 -37.78 -15.15
N GLY A 53 -23.59 -37.95 -14.22
CA GLY A 53 -23.86 -37.91 -12.80
C GLY A 53 -23.08 -36.75 -12.19
N VAL A 54 -23.77 -35.67 -11.83
CA VAL A 54 -23.23 -34.72 -10.85
C VAL A 54 -22.99 -35.53 -9.58
N HIS A 55 -21.73 -35.77 -9.22
CA HIS A 55 -21.37 -36.55 -8.03
C HIS A 55 -22.10 -35.98 -6.81
N LEU A 56 -22.84 -36.83 -6.10
CA LEU A 56 -23.56 -36.49 -4.86
C LEU A 56 -22.65 -35.75 -3.84
N ASN A 57 -21.34 -36.00 -3.91
CA ASN A 57 -20.29 -35.34 -3.12
C ASN A 57 -20.08 -33.86 -3.46
N CYS A 58 -20.26 -33.43 -4.72
CA CYS A 58 -20.18 -32.02 -5.12
C CYS A 58 -21.40 -31.23 -4.63
N LEU A 59 -22.59 -31.82 -4.73
CA LEU A 59 -23.83 -31.18 -4.25
C LEU A 59 -23.82 -31.04 -2.72
N PHE A 60 -23.35 -32.08 -2.02
CA PHE A 60 -23.18 -32.06 -0.57
C PHE A 60 -22.14 -31.02 -0.12
N CYS A 61 -21.01 -30.90 -0.83
CA CYS A 61 -20.01 -29.86 -0.55
C CYS A 61 -20.54 -28.44 -0.78
N LEU A 62 -21.29 -28.21 -1.87
CA LEU A 62 -21.91 -26.91 -2.14
C LEU A 62 -22.95 -26.55 -1.08
N LEU A 63 -23.74 -27.52 -0.61
CA LEU A 63 -24.69 -27.35 0.49
C LEU A 63 -23.99 -27.04 1.82
N MET A 64 -22.92 -27.77 2.15
CA MET A 64 -22.14 -27.55 3.39
C MET A 64 -21.43 -26.18 3.38
N CYS A 65 -20.82 -25.79 2.26
CA CYS A 65 -20.28 -24.44 2.09
C CYS A 65 -21.38 -23.41 2.30
N ASN A 66 -22.51 -23.51 1.60
CA ASN A 66 -23.62 -22.56 1.73
C ASN A 66 -24.14 -22.48 3.17
N MET A 67 -24.29 -23.61 3.86
CA MET A 67 -24.75 -23.65 5.25
C MET A 67 -23.75 -22.99 6.22
N PHE A 68 -22.45 -23.28 6.08
CA PHE A 68 -21.38 -22.67 6.89
C PHE A 68 -21.29 -21.15 6.65
N PHE A 69 -21.32 -20.74 5.39
CA PHE A 69 -21.27 -19.34 4.99
C PHE A 69 -22.51 -18.55 5.43
N THR A 70 -23.70 -19.15 5.35
CA THR A 70 -24.95 -18.55 5.83
C THR A 70 -24.96 -18.43 7.36
N PHE A 71 -24.41 -19.42 8.06
CA PHE A 71 -24.24 -19.39 9.52
C PHE A 71 -23.27 -18.29 9.96
N CYS A 72 -22.12 -18.13 9.30
CA CYS A 72 -21.17 -17.05 9.58
C CYS A 72 -21.77 -15.66 9.30
N ALA A 73 -22.48 -15.50 8.17
CA ALA A 73 -23.13 -14.23 7.82
C ALA A 73 -24.26 -13.86 8.80
N SER A 74 -25.11 -14.82 9.18
CA SER A 74 -26.22 -14.59 10.11
C SER A 74 -25.73 -14.33 11.55
N SER A 75 -24.73 -15.07 12.02
CA SER A 75 -24.10 -14.84 13.33
C SER A 75 -23.43 -13.48 13.41
N PHE A 76 -22.78 -13.04 12.32
CA PHE A 76 -22.17 -11.71 12.25
C PHE A 76 -23.22 -10.60 12.25
N VAL A 77 -24.30 -10.73 11.48
CA VAL A 77 -25.42 -9.76 11.46
C VAL A 77 -26.09 -9.68 12.83
N LEU A 78 -26.35 -10.82 13.48
CA LEU A 78 -26.93 -10.88 14.82
C LEU A 78 -25.99 -10.28 15.87
N PHE A 79 -24.68 -10.57 15.81
CA PHE A 79 -23.69 -9.99 16.72
C PHE A 79 -23.59 -8.47 16.54
N TYR A 80 -23.55 -7.98 15.30
CA TYR A 80 -23.51 -6.54 15.01
C TYR A 80 -24.81 -5.83 15.42
N LEU A 81 -25.97 -6.49 15.26
CA LEU A 81 -27.26 -5.95 15.71
C LEU A 81 -27.34 -5.92 17.24
N ASN A 82 -26.87 -6.97 17.95
CA ASN A 82 -26.90 -7.03 19.42
C ASN A 82 -25.90 -6.10 20.11
N GLN A 83 -24.70 -5.91 19.55
CA GLN A 83 -23.67 -5.04 20.14
C GLN A 83 -23.92 -3.55 19.85
N MET A 84 -24.76 -3.21 18.87
CA MET A 84 -24.94 -1.82 18.40
C MET A 84 -26.34 -1.22 18.66
N LEU A 85 -27.23 -1.93 19.35
CA LEU A 85 -28.54 -1.43 19.76
C LEU A 85 -28.65 -1.23 21.28
N PRO A 86 -27.96 -0.24 21.89
CA PRO A 86 -28.46 0.32 23.15
C PRO A 86 -29.81 1.02 22.89
N PRO A 87 -30.69 1.16 23.90
CA PRO A 87 -32.00 1.81 23.72
C PRO A 87 -31.79 3.25 23.23
N LEU A 88 -32.31 3.56 22.05
CA LEU A 88 -31.98 4.76 21.27
C LEU A 88 -32.83 5.97 21.68
N GLY A 89 -32.16 7.01 22.17
CA GLY A 89 -32.62 8.40 22.06
C GLY A 89 -32.42 8.94 20.63
N GLU A 90 -33.30 9.87 20.24
CA GLU A 90 -33.39 10.49 18.92
C GLU A 90 -32.16 11.36 18.61
N ALA A 91 -31.21 10.94 17.75
CA ALA A 91 -30.19 11.89 17.25
C ALA A 91 -29.46 11.56 15.94
N HIS A 92 -29.36 10.32 15.45
CA HIS A 92 -28.39 10.04 14.36
C HIS A 92 -28.92 9.22 13.18
N ILE A 93 -29.78 9.84 12.37
CA ILE A 93 -30.22 9.32 11.06
C ILE A 93 -29.05 9.18 10.06
N CYS A 94 -28.09 10.12 10.04
CA CYS A 94 -26.94 10.05 9.12
C CYS A 94 -25.98 8.89 9.41
N VAL A 95 -25.74 8.58 10.69
CA VAL A 95 -24.88 7.46 11.09
C VAL A 95 -25.58 6.12 10.75
N LYS A 96 -26.91 6.04 10.89
CA LYS A 96 -27.69 4.87 10.45
C LYS A 96 -27.58 4.64 8.94
N ILE A 97 -27.69 5.69 8.11
CA ILE A 97 -27.60 5.59 6.64
C ILE A 97 -26.20 5.17 6.17
N TYR A 98 -25.14 5.76 6.75
CA TYR A 98 -23.76 5.40 6.39
C TYR A 98 -23.42 3.96 6.77
N LYS A 99 -23.90 3.51 7.95
CA LYS A 99 -23.69 2.14 8.43
C LYS A 99 -24.50 1.11 7.63
N LEU A 100 -25.74 1.44 7.23
CA LEU A 100 -26.55 0.61 6.32
C LEU A 100 -25.91 0.46 4.94
N LYS A 101 -25.29 1.53 4.39
CA LYS A 101 -24.55 1.46 3.13
C LYS A 101 -23.34 0.52 3.22
N TYR A 102 -22.61 0.53 4.34
CA TYR A 102 -21.49 -0.38 4.57
C TYR A 102 -21.94 -1.84 4.63
N ILE A 103 -23.03 -2.13 5.34
CA ILE A 103 -23.63 -3.47 5.41
C ILE A 103 -24.07 -3.92 4.00
N TYR A 104 -24.73 -3.04 3.23
CA TYR A 104 -25.16 -3.34 1.87
C TYR A 104 -23.99 -3.64 0.91
N ILE A 105 -22.94 -2.82 0.93
CA ILE A 105 -21.74 -3.04 0.11
C ILE A 105 -21.09 -4.39 0.49
N TYR A 106 -20.99 -4.69 1.78
CA TYR A 106 -20.43 -5.94 2.26
C TYR A 106 -21.24 -7.16 1.78
N ILE A 107 -22.57 -7.15 1.98
CA ILE A 107 -23.46 -8.23 1.52
C ILE A 107 -23.36 -8.40 0.00
N ARG A 108 -23.28 -7.31 -0.75
CA ARG A 108 -23.20 -7.34 -2.22
C ARG A 108 -21.86 -7.91 -2.71
N SER A 109 -20.73 -7.44 -2.17
CA SER A 109 -19.40 -7.98 -2.49
C SER A 109 -19.28 -9.45 -2.14
N TYR A 110 -19.88 -9.86 -1.02
CA TYR A 110 -19.96 -11.25 -0.58
C TYR A 110 -20.76 -12.12 -1.57
N LEU A 111 -21.93 -11.66 -2.01
CA LEU A 111 -22.77 -12.38 -2.97
C LEU A 111 -22.05 -12.57 -4.32
N TYR A 112 -21.31 -11.56 -4.80
CA TYR A 112 -20.51 -11.68 -6.02
C TYR A 112 -19.37 -12.70 -5.89
N CYS A 113 -18.64 -12.68 -4.77
CA CYS A 113 -17.57 -13.66 -4.53
C CYS A 113 -18.15 -15.08 -4.46
N PHE A 114 -19.28 -15.28 -3.79
CA PHE A 114 -19.95 -16.57 -3.71
C PHE A 114 -20.40 -17.08 -5.09
N LEU A 115 -21.04 -16.24 -5.90
CA LEU A 115 -21.47 -16.61 -7.26
C LEU A 115 -20.29 -16.92 -8.18
N PHE A 116 -19.18 -16.19 -8.04
CA PHE A 116 -17.95 -16.46 -8.78
C PHE A 116 -17.34 -17.81 -8.40
N LEU A 117 -17.24 -18.12 -7.11
CA LEU A 117 -16.71 -19.40 -6.63
C LEU A 117 -17.61 -20.57 -7.03
N CYS A 118 -18.94 -20.42 -6.95
CA CYS A 118 -19.89 -21.43 -7.44
C CYS A 118 -19.70 -21.71 -8.94
N LYS A 119 -19.43 -20.68 -9.74
CA LYS A 119 -19.13 -20.83 -11.17
C LYS A 119 -17.81 -21.57 -11.40
N CYS A 120 -16.75 -21.20 -10.68
CA CYS A 120 -15.45 -21.88 -10.80
C CYS A 120 -15.51 -23.36 -10.41
N VAL A 121 -16.31 -23.72 -9.40
CA VAL A 121 -16.54 -25.11 -9.01
C VAL A 121 -17.37 -25.85 -10.07
N TRP A 122 -18.41 -25.22 -10.61
CA TRP A 122 -19.25 -25.79 -11.67
C TRP A 122 -18.47 -26.06 -12.96
N ASP A 123 -17.60 -25.13 -13.34
CA ASP A 123 -16.76 -25.22 -14.55
C ASP A 123 -15.50 -26.09 -14.33
N GLY A 124 -15.37 -26.77 -13.18
CA GLY A 124 -14.23 -27.64 -12.85
C GLY A 124 -12.88 -26.93 -12.73
N SER A 125 -12.90 -25.60 -12.59
CA SER A 125 -11.71 -24.74 -12.60
C SER A 125 -11.00 -24.66 -11.24
N ILE A 126 -11.69 -24.99 -10.14
CA ILE A 126 -11.16 -24.92 -8.77
C ILE A 126 -11.65 -26.14 -7.98
N CYS A 127 -10.76 -26.75 -7.20
CA CYS A 127 -11.13 -27.86 -6.33
C CYS A 127 -11.84 -27.35 -5.07
N VAL A 128 -12.83 -28.07 -4.54
CA VAL A 128 -13.63 -27.64 -3.37
C VAL A 128 -12.77 -27.29 -2.15
N SER A 129 -11.65 -28.00 -1.96
CA SER A 129 -10.69 -27.70 -0.89
C SER A 129 -10.05 -26.31 -1.00
N GLU A 130 -9.77 -25.86 -2.22
CA GLU A 130 -9.17 -24.54 -2.47
C GLU A 130 -10.15 -23.40 -2.18
N VAL A 131 -11.45 -23.63 -2.41
CA VAL A 131 -12.51 -22.68 -2.03
C VAL A 131 -12.56 -22.47 -0.52
N PHE A 132 -12.37 -23.56 0.26
CA PHE A 132 -12.34 -23.50 1.73
C PHE A 132 -11.16 -22.68 2.26
N TYR A 133 -9.98 -22.83 1.66
CA TYR A 133 -8.79 -22.05 2.04
C TYR A 133 -8.94 -20.56 1.69
N LEU A 134 -9.42 -20.25 0.48
CA LEU A 134 -9.68 -18.85 0.06
C LEU A 134 -10.69 -18.15 0.97
N ALA A 135 -11.71 -18.88 1.42
CA ALA A 135 -12.71 -18.39 2.36
C ALA A 135 -12.11 -18.08 3.73
N LEU A 136 -11.28 -18.99 4.25
CA LEU A 136 -10.62 -18.85 5.55
C LEU A 136 -9.65 -17.67 5.54
N ASP A 137 -8.87 -17.52 4.46
CA ASP A 137 -7.93 -16.42 4.28
C ASP A 137 -8.65 -15.07 4.21
N PHE A 138 -9.79 -14.99 3.52
CA PHE A 138 -10.59 -13.76 3.45
C PHE A 138 -11.12 -13.37 4.85
N VAL A 139 -11.60 -14.34 5.63
CA VAL A 139 -12.05 -14.11 7.02
C VAL A 139 -10.88 -13.68 7.91
N LEU A 140 -9.71 -14.32 7.80
CA LEU A 140 -8.52 -13.99 8.58
C LEU A 140 -8.00 -12.59 8.25
N LEU A 141 -7.90 -12.23 6.97
CA LEU A 141 -7.54 -10.88 6.52
C LEU A 141 -8.51 -9.83 7.06
N PHE A 142 -9.81 -10.11 7.03
CA PHE A 142 -10.83 -9.20 7.53
C PHE A 142 -10.74 -9.04 9.06
N VAL A 143 -10.60 -10.14 9.80
CA VAL A 143 -10.41 -10.13 11.27
C VAL A 143 -9.14 -9.38 11.65
N GLN A 144 -8.03 -9.59 10.93
CA GLN A 144 -6.78 -8.86 11.17
C GLN A 144 -6.93 -7.35 10.89
N THR A 145 -7.65 -6.98 9.83
CA THR A 145 -7.90 -5.57 9.49
C THR A 145 -8.83 -4.91 10.51
N TYR A 146 -9.83 -5.65 11.00
CA TYR A 146 -10.78 -5.18 12.02
C TYR A 146 -10.14 -5.06 13.40
N ILE A 147 -9.36 -6.05 13.84
CA ILE A 147 -8.62 -6.03 15.12
C ILE A 147 -7.60 -4.89 15.11
N LYS A 148 -6.87 -4.67 13.99
CA LYS A 148 -5.95 -3.53 13.86
C LYS A 148 -6.67 -2.18 13.87
N GLY A 149 -7.93 -2.12 13.43
CA GLY A 149 -8.79 -0.92 13.53
C GLY A 149 -9.38 -0.67 14.93
N GLN A 150 -9.28 -1.63 15.85
CA GLN A 150 -9.84 -1.58 17.21
C GLN A 150 -8.77 -1.45 18.30
N GLY A 151 -7.49 -1.28 17.94
CA GLY A 151 -6.33 -1.22 18.85
C GLY A 151 -6.19 0.02 19.73
N GLY A 152 -7.30 0.64 20.15
CA GLY A 152 -7.33 1.67 21.19
C GLY A 152 -7.72 1.04 22.53
N ASN A 153 -6.81 1.10 23.50
CA ASN A 153 -6.88 0.56 24.86
C ASN A 153 -8.29 0.57 25.51
N TYR A 154 -8.85 -0.61 25.71
CA TYR A 154 -9.88 -0.86 26.73
C TYR A 154 -9.28 -1.75 27.82
N THR A 155 -8.70 -1.13 28.85
CA THR A 155 -8.35 -1.81 30.10
C THR A 155 -9.34 -1.41 31.18
N HIS A 156 -10.01 -2.42 31.75
CA HIS A 156 -10.93 -2.33 32.87
C HIS A 156 -10.27 -1.70 34.10
N ALA A 157 -10.86 -0.64 34.63
CA ALA A 157 -10.70 -0.24 36.03
C ALA A 157 -12.04 0.28 36.56
N HIS A 158 -12.81 -0.60 37.18
CA HIS A 158 -13.90 -0.23 38.07
C HIS A 158 -13.31 0.52 39.27
N THR A 159 -13.56 1.82 39.40
CA THR A 159 -14.14 2.45 40.60
C THR A 159 -14.12 3.98 40.48
N GLN A 160 -15.15 4.58 41.08
CA GLN A 160 -15.27 5.98 41.53
C GLN A 160 -16.07 6.97 40.68
N LYS A 161 -17.25 7.29 41.26
CA LYS A 161 -17.84 8.61 41.50
C LYS A 161 -18.03 9.58 40.32
N LYS A 162 -19.33 9.79 40.05
CA LYS A 162 -19.99 11.01 39.57
C LYS A 162 -19.15 12.29 39.66
N GLU A 163 -18.72 12.79 38.51
CA GLU A 163 -18.50 14.21 38.27
C GLU A 163 -19.09 14.57 36.90
N LYS A 164 -19.92 15.63 36.92
CA LYS A 164 -20.60 16.20 35.76
C LYS A 164 -19.54 16.96 34.96
N ASP A 165 -19.24 16.57 33.73
CA ASP A 165 -18.44 17.43 32.86
C ASP A 165 -18.85 17.38 31.39
N ASN A 166 -18.85 18.57 30.80
CA ASN A 166 -19.34 18.95 29.47
C ASN A 166 -18.72 18.11 28.35
N CYS A 167 -19.57 17.44 27.57
CA CYS A 167 -19.19 16.83 26.30
C CYS A 167 -18.95 17.94 25.26
N HIS A 168 -17.70 18.39 25.15
CA HIS A 168 -17.20 19.05 23.95
C HIS A 168 -16.69 17.97 22.99
N THR A 169 -17.49 17.65 21.98
CA THR A 169 -17.07 16.90 20.81
C THR A 169 -15.95 17.66 20.10
N LYS A 170 -14.68 17.31 20.37
CA LYS A 170 -13.55 17.77 19.57
C LYS A 170 -13.79 17.37 18.13
N SER A 171 -13.98 18.34 17.24
CA SER A 171 -13.93 18.07 15.80
C SER A 171 -12.55 17.54 15.47
N VAL A 172 -12.48 16.37 14.83
CA VAL A 172 -11.23 15.85 14.30
C VAL A 172 -10.89 16.74 13.11
N THR A 173 -10.02 17.73 13.31
CA THR A 173 -9.51 18.55 12.22
C THR A 173 -8.63 17.69 11.33
N ILE A 174 -9.02 17.56 10.06
CA ILE A 174 -8.26 16.83 9.05
C ILE A 174 -6.92 17.55 8.84
N MET A 175 -5.82 16.85 9.08
CA MET A 175 -4.46 17.36 8.86
C MET A 175 -4.28 17.74 7.39
N LYS A 176 -3.84 18.97 7.13
CA LYS A 176 -3.58 19.48 5.80
C LYS A 176 -2.12 19.25 5.41
N ILE A 177 -1.91 18.71 4.22
CA ILE A 177 -0.58 18.41 3.69
C ILE A 177 -0.36 19.22 2.43
N SER A 178 0.84 19.78 2.24
CA SER A 178 1.25 20.32 0.94
C SER A 178 2.54 19.70 0.44
N PHE A 179 2.62 19.50 -0.87
CA PHE A 179 3.84 19.07 -1.55
C PHE A 179 4.39 20.25 -2.35
N ILE A 180 5.58 20.72 -2.01
CA ILE A 180 6.32 21.74 -2.74
C ILE A 180 7.46 21.04 -3.49
N GLY A 181 7.28 20.89 -4.80
CA GLY A 181 8.09 20.00 -5.63
C GLY A 181 7.58 18.57 -5.55
N CYS A 182 6.65 18.22 -6.43
CA CYS A 182 6.13 16.87 -6.61
C CYS A 182 6.74 16.26 -7.88
N GLY A 183 8.04 15.93 -7.82
CA GLY A 183 8.72 15.12 -8.84
C GLY A 183 8.49 13.63 -8.60
N ASN A 184 9.35 12.75 -9.12
CA ASN A 184 9.19 11.30 -8.98
C ASN A 184 8.95 10.85 -7.52
N MET A 185 9.78 11.33 -6.57
CA MET A 185 9.64 10.92 -5.17
C MET A 185 8.44 11.56 -4.48
N GLY A 186 8.17 12.84 -4.73
CA GLY A 186 6.96 13.50 -4.20
C GLY A 186 5.68 12.83 -4.71
N GLU A 187 5.64 12.45 -5.98
CA GLU A 187 4.50 11.74 -6.58
C GLU A 187 4.38 10.29 -6.09
N CYS A 188 5.49 9.62 -5.78
CA CYS A 188 5.46 8.32 -5.10
C CYS A 188 4.76 8.41 -3.75
N ILE A 189 5.16 9.38 -2.91
CA ILE A 189 4.58 9.60 -1.59
C ILE A 189 3.11 9.99 -1.75
N LEU A 190 2.81 11.01 -2.56
CA LEU A 190 1.44 11.47 -2.82
C LEU A 190 0.55 10.31 -3.28
N GLY A 191 1.00 9.54 -4.27
CA GLY A 191 0.23 8.43 -4.79
C GLY A 191 0.00 7.32 -3.77
N GLY A 192 0.99 7.04 -2.93
CA GLY A 192 0.86 6.12 -1.81
C GLY A 192 -0.16 6.61 -0.77
N LEU A 193 -0.09 7.89 -0.36
CA LEU A 193 -1.01 8.49 0.61
C LEU A 193 -2.46 8.43 0.11
N ILE A 194 -2.70 8.79 -1.16
CA ILE A 194 -4.05 8.73 -1.76
C ILE A 194 -4.53 7.27 -1.84
N GLN A 195 -3.66 6.34 -2.24
CA GLN A 195 -4.01 4.91 -2.32
C GLN A 195 -4.34 4.30 -0.95
N SER A 196 -3.72 4.79 0.13
CA SER A 196 -3.99 4.35 1.50
C SER A 196 -5.43 4.66 1.96
N LYS A 197 -6.10 5.64 1.31
CA LYS A 197 -7.43 6.17 1.67
C LYS A 197 -7.52 6.79 3.07
N GLN A 198 -6.39 6.99 3.76
CA GLN A 198 -6.35 7.64 5.07
C GLN A 198 -6.36 9.16 4.98
N TYR A 199 -5.89 9.71 3.86
CA TYR A 199 -5.84 11.14 3.60
C TYR A 199 -6.79 11.49 2.46
N PRO A 200 -7.84 12.27 2.73
CA PRO A 200 -8.76 12.68 1.68
C PRO A 200 -8.04 13.63 0.69
N PRO A 201 -8.22 13.48 -0.64
CA PRO A 201 -7.54 14.31 -1.63
C PRO A 201 -7.67 15.82 -1.39
N GLU A 202 -8.81 16.27 -0.88
CA GLU A 202 -9.11 17.67 -0.55
C GLU A 202 -8.28 18.26 0.61
N SER A 203 -7.62 17.39 1.40
CA SER A 203 -6.68 17.79 2.45
C SER A 203 -5.24 17.98 1.94
N ILE A 204 -5.00 17.69 0.66
CA ILE A 204 -3.68 17.74 0.05
C ILE A 204 -3.63 18.82 -1.03
N ARG A 205 -2.58 19.64 -0.99
CA ARG A 205 -2.22 20.56 -2.07
C ARG A 205 -0.87 20.23 -2.69
N VAL A 206 -0.74 20.48 -3.99
CA VAL A 206 0.53 20.32 -4.72
C VAL A 206 0.94 21.63 -5.39
N PHE A 207 2.24 21.90 -5.36
CA PHE A 207 2.86 22.98 -6.11
C PHE A 207 4.13 22.49 -6.80
N ASN A 208 4.25 22.76 -8.09
CA ASN A 208 5.46 22.60 -8.88
C ASN A 208 5.70 23.87 -9.69
N ARG A 209 6.96 24.15 -10.03
CA ARG A 209 7.35 25.26 -10.91
C ARG A 209 6.61 25.23 -12.26
N THR A 210 6.38 24.04 -12.79
CA THR A 210 5.69 23.85 -14.07
C THR A 210 4.20 23.63 -13.84
N LYS A 211 3.37 24.56 -14.31
CA LYS A 211 1.90 24.48 -14.20
C LYS A 211 1.31 23.18 -14.77
N ALA A 212 1.79 22.72 -15.91
CA ALA A 212 1.36 21.44 -16.50
C ALA A 212 1.57 20.23 -15.55
N THR A 213 2.60 20.27 -14.70
CA THR A 213 2.79 19.23 -13.67
C THR A 213 1.75 19.33 -12.57
N VAL A 214 1.42 20.53 -12.12
CA VAL A 214 0.35 20.75 -11.13
C VAL A 214 -0.98 20.25 -11.67
N ASP A 215 -1.35 20.66 -12.88
CA ASP A 215 -2.63 20.30 -13.50
C ASP A 215 -2.75 18.76 -13.67
N ARG A 216 -1.68 18.09 -14.13
CA ARG A 216 -1.63 16.62 -14.23
C ARG A 216 -1.81 15.93 -12.87
N LEU A 217 -1.20 16.44 -11.81
CA LEU A 217 -1.31 15.86 -10.47
C LEU A 217 -2.71 16.05 -9.90
N CYS A 218 -3.32 17.22 -10.09
CA CYS A 218 -4.70 17.49 -9.71
C CYS A 218 -5.68 16.55 -10.42
N GLU A 219 -5.54 16.39 -11.74
CA GLU A 219 -6.38 15.47 -12.54
C GLU A 219 -6.21 14.02 -12.12
N ARG A 220 -4.96 13.56 -11.95
CA ARG A 220 -4.65 12.17 -11.62
C ARG A 220 -5.08 11.76 -10.21
N TYR A 221 -4.92 12.64 -9.23
CA TYR A 221 -5.08 12.30 -7.81
C TYR A 221 -6.27 12.99 -7.14
N GLY A 222 -6.95 13.93 -7.80
CA GLY A 222 -8.07 14.68 -7.23
C GLY A 222 -7.66 15.70 -6.15
N VAL A 223 -6.38 16.06 -6.09
CA VAL A 223 -5.83 16.99 -5.09
C VAL A 223 -5.93 18.45 -5.54
N GLY A 224 -5.77 19.39 -4.60
CA GLY A 224 -5.75 20.81 -4.91
C GLY A 224 -4.43 21.29 -5.51
N GLY A 225 -4.47 22.21 -6.46
CA GLY A 225 -3.29 22.91 -6.97
C GLY A 225 -3.07 24.24 -6.25
N ALA A 226 -1.89 24.45 -5.68
CA ALA A 226 -1.50 25.74 -5.10
C ALA A 226 -0.93 26.69 -6.16
N GLN A 227 -1.11 28.00 -5.95
CA GLN A 227 -0.68 29.03 -6.92
C GLN A 227 0.82 29.37 -6.81
N SER A 228 1.40 29.18 -5.63
CA SER A 228 2.80 29.42 -5.33
C SER A 228 3.29 28.49 -4.23
N ALA A 229 4.62 28.39 -4.05
CA ALA A 229 5.20 27.69 -2.90
C ALA A 229 4.73 28.29 -1.57
N THR A 230 4.58 29.62 -1.52
CA THR A 230 4.07 30.38 -0.36
C THR A 230 2.62 30.01 -0.05
N ASP A 231 1.74 29.93 -1.06
CA ASP A 231 0.34 29.49 -0.90
C ASP A 231 0.25 28.04 -0.41
N ALA A 232 1.09 27.14 -0.96
CA ALA A 232 1.20 25.76 -0.49
C ALA A 232 1.65 25.67 0.97
N ALA A 233 2.64 26.47 1.37
CA ALA A 233 3.16 26.52 2.75
C ALA A 233 2.12 27.09 3.73
N ALA A 234 1.40 28.14 3.34
CA ALA A 234 0.38 28.77 4.17
C ALA A 234 -0.79 27.81 4.47
N TYR A 235 -1.22 27.02 3.48
CA TYR A 235 -2.34 26.08 3.60
C TYR A 235 -2.12 24.94 4.60
N ALA A 236 -0.91 24.37 4.64
CA ALA A 236 -0.67 23.06 5.22
C ALA A 236 -0.22 23.10 6.69
N ASP A 237 -0.52 22.03 7.43
CA ASP A 237 0.07 21.73 8.73
C ASP A 237 1.41 21.00 8.55
N VAL A 238 1.51 20.14 7.52
CA VAL A 238 2.72 19.43 7.11
C VAL A 238 3.13 19.83 5.69
N ILE A 239 4.33 20.37 5.52
CA ILE A 239 4.87 20.83 4.25
C ILE A 239 5.97 19.88 3.79
N VAL A 240 5.68 19.07 2.76
CA VAL A 240 6.61 18.13 2.15
C VAL A 240 7.43 18.84 1.07
N ILE A 241 8.75 18.93 1.28
CA ILE A 241 9.70 19.54 0.36
C ILE A 241 10.35 18.46 -0.51
N GLY A 242 9.91 18.37 -1.78
CA GLY A 242 10.36 17.38 -2.77
C GLY A 242 11.06 17.97 -3.99
N VAL A 243 11.67 19.14 -3.84
CA VAL A 243 12.52 19.75 -4.87
C VAL A 243 13.91 19.09 -4.94
N LYS A 244 14.68 19.41 -5.98
CA LYS A 244 16.08 18.95 -6.10
C LYS A 244 16.93 19.54 -4.96
N PRO A 245 17.93 18.80 -4.43
CA PRO A 245 18.72 19.22 -3.27
C PRO A 245 19.26 20.66 -3.33
N LYS A 246 19.84 21.04 -4.47
CA LYS A 246 20.43 22.37 -4.71
C LYS A 246 19.46 23.55 -4.53
N VAL A 247 18.14 23.30 -4.57
CA VAL A 247 17.10 24.33 -4.52
C VAL A 247 16.44 24.40 -3.14
N VAL A 248 16.71 23.45 -2.24
CA VAL A 248 16.00 23.32 -0.95
C VAL A 248 16.16 24.57 -0.09
N CYS A 249 17.39 25.02 0.13
CA CYS A 249 17.66 26.17 1.02
C CYS A 249 17.07 27.48 0.45
N GLU A 250 17.22 27.72 -0.86
CA GLU A 250 16.61 28.88 -1.54
C GLU A 250 15.08 28.87 -1.41
N LEU A 251 14.46 27.71 -1.63
CA LEU A 251 13.02 27.53 -1.49
C LEU A 251 12.57 27.80 -0.05
N LEU A 252 13.24 27.21 0.93
CA LEU A 252 12.90 27.39 2.35
C LEU A 252 12.98 28.86 2.78
N ALA A 253 14.01 29.58 2.34
CA ALA A 253 14.13 31.01 2.57
C ALA A 253 12.96 31.79 1.94
N SER A 254 12.53 31.43 0.73
CA SER A 254 11.42 32.10 0.04
C SER A 254 10.05 31.91 0.69
N ILE A 255 9.85 30.81 1.43
CA ILE A 255 8.57 30.49 2.11
C ILE A 255 8.62 30.76 3.62
N GLN A 256 9.74 31.23 4.15
CA GLN A 256 10.00 31.36 5.58
C GLN A 256 8.87 32.06 6.34
N SER A 257 8.30 33.12 5.77
CA SER A 257 7.21 33.92 6.37
C SER A 257 5.87 33.18 6.47
N SER A 258 5.69 32.09 5.71
CA SER A 258 4.48 31.26 5.71
C SER A 258 4.60 30.01 6.58
N VAL A 259 5.81 29.69 7.04
CA VAL A 259 6.06 28.57 7.94
C VAL A 259 5.90 29.08 9.37
N THR A 260 4.86 28.70 10.11
CA THR A 260 4.71 29.08 11.53
C THR A 260 5.31 28.01 12.43
N ALA A 261 5.49 28.29 13.73
CA ALA A 261 6.03 27.34 14.71
C ALA A 261 5.19 26.05 14.87
N ASN A 262 3.93 26.04 14.43
CA ASN A 262 3.06 24.87 14.49
C ASN A 262 3.13 23.98 13.24
N LYS A 263 3.76 24.45 12.15
CA LYS A 263 3.88 23.69 10.90
C LYS A 263 5.14 22.83 10.93
N ILE A 264 5.07 21.64 10.34
CA ILE A 264 6.19 20.70 10.24
C ILE A 264 6.70 20.67 8.80
N ILE A 265 7.98 20.98 8.60
CA ILE A 265 8.67 20.76 7.33
C ILE A 265 9.14 19.32 7.26
N VAL A 266 8.75 18.59 6.22
CA VAL A 266 9.23 17.24 5.91
C VAL A 266 10.06 17.31 4.64
N SER A 267 11.38 17.16 4.76
CA SER A 267 12.26 17.16 3.60
C SER A 267 12.49 15.75 3.10
N VAL A 268 12.25 15.52 1.81
CA VAL A 268 12.59 14.26 1.11
C VAL A 268 13.82 14.41 0.22
N ALA A 269 14.49 15.57 0.29
CA ALA A 269 15.67 15.85 -0.51
C ALA A 269 16.90 15.12 0.04
N ALA A 270 17.61 14.42 -0.83
CA ALA A 270 18.87 13.79 -0.49
C ALA A 270 19.93 14.85 -0.13
N ALA A 271 20.82 14.51 0.81
CA ALA A 271 22.05 15.24 1.10
C ALA A 271 21.90 16.70 1.60
N ILE A 272 20.72 17.14 2.07
CA ILE A 272 20.57 18.43 2.75
C ILE A 272 20.36 18.19 4.25
N SER A 273 21.27 18.74 5.04
CA SER A 273 21.27 18.63 6.50
C SER A 273 20.15 19.43 7.15
N ILE A 274 19.71 18.97 8.32
CA ILE A 274 18.81 19.70 9.21
C ILE A 274 19.38 21.09 9.50
N ALA A 275 20.67 21.19 9.84
CA ALA A 275 21.34 22.46 10.13
C ALA A 275 21.25 23.47 8.97
N SER A 276 21.41 23.01 7.72
CA SER A 276 21.26 23.89 6.55
C SER A 276 19.82 24.33 6.32
N MET A 277 18.84 23.46 6.57
CA MET A 277 17.42 23.82 6.49
C MET A 277 17.02 24.80 7.60
N GLU A 278 17.52 24.62 8.83
CA GLU A 278 17.32 25.56 9.94
C GLU A 278 17.90 26.93 9.60
N LYS A 279 19.14 26.98 9.12
CA LYS A 279 19.78 28.23 8.68
C LYS A 279 18.96 28.94 7.59
N ALA A 280 18.42 28.21 6.62
CA ALA A 280 17.60 28.77 5.55
C ALA A 280 16.24 29.31 6.05
N LEU A 281 15.69 28.74 7.12
CA LEU A 281 14.44 29.17 7.75
C LEU A 281 14.63 30.29 8.79
N GLY A 282 15.87 30.72 9.03
CA GLY A 282 16.22 31.82 9.93
C GLY A 282 16.20 31.45 11.41
N SER A 283 16.18 32.45 12.29
CA SER A 283 16.37 32.29 13.74
C SER A 283 15.14 31.77 14.51
N GLU A 284 13.99 31.64 13.86
CA GLU A 284 12.79 31.12 14.51
C GLU A 284 12.88 29.59 14.65
N ALA A 285 12.47 29.07 15.82
CA ALA A 285 12.39 27.64 16.05
C ALA A 285 11.37 26.99 15.10
N ARG A 286 11.85 26.38 14.01
CA ARG A 286 11.04 25.66 13.03
C ARG A 286 11.16 24.16 13.23
N LYS A 287 10.05 23.44 13.01
CA LYS A 287 9.97 21.98 13.10
C LYS A 287 10.42 21.36 11.79
N ILE A 288 11.50 20.60 11.82
CA ILE A 288 12.07 19.99 10.62
C ILE A 288 12.22 18.49 10.84
N VAL A 289 11.76 17.74 9.85
CA VAL A 289 11.94 16.30 9.75
C VAL A 289 12.62 15.99 8.42
N ARG A 290 13.85 15.49 8.50
CA ARG A 290 14.59 14.95 7.34
C ARG A 290 14.16 13.50 7.15
N THR A 291 13.87 13.15 5.90
CA THR A 291 13.43 11.80 5.53
C THR A 291 14.22 11.24 4.36
N MET A 292 14.35 9.91 4.31
CA MET A 292 14.90 9.17 3.17
C MET A 292 13.91 8.09 2.76
N PRO A 293 12.88 8.43 1.95
CA PRO A 293 11.96 7.48 1.37
C PRO A 293 12.58 6.76 0.15
N ASN A 294 11.90 5.73 -0.34
CA ASN A 294 12.27 5.04 -1.59
C ASN A 294 11.05 4.85 -2.52
N LEU A 295 11.30 4.41 -3.76
CA LEU A 295 10.26 4.30 -4.79
C LEU A 295 9.06 3.39 -4.41
N PRO A 296 9.25 2.23 -3.74
CA PRO A 296 8.15 1.36 -3.32
C PRO A 296 7.10 2.00 -2.39
N THR A 297 7.35 3.20 -1.85
CA THR A 297 6.32 4.01 -1.17
C THR A 297 5.07 4.23 -2.03
N ARG A 298 5.23 4.27 -3.37
CA ARG A 298 4.11 4.41 -4.31
C ARG A 298 3.05 3.31 -4.18
N VAL A 299 3.45 2.12 -3.77
CA VAL A 299 2.59 0.93 -3.67
C VAL A 299 2.43 0.45 -2.22
N GLY A 300 2.78 1.29 -1.24
CA GLY A 300 2.63 0.98 0.17
C GLY A 300 3.67 0.00 0.75
N ALA A 301 4.73 -0.31 -0.01
CA ALA A 301 5.79 -1.22 0.39
C ALA A 301 7.13 -0.48 0.60
N GLY A 302 7.06 0.81 0.91
CA GLY A 302 8.22 1.67 1.07
C GLY A 302 9.04 1.42 2.33
N VAL A 303 10.21 2.03 2.37
CA VAL A 303 10.99 2.26 3.57
C VAL A 303 11.25 3.75 3.66
N THR A 304 10.97 4.36 4.80
CA THR A 304 11.33 5.76 5.08
C THR A 304 12.10 5.85 6.37
N SER A 305 13.35 6.35 6.32
CA SER A 305 14.00 6.78 7.55
C SER A 305 13.55 8.18 7.94
N ILE A 306 13.50 8.43 9.24
CA ILE A 306 13.10 9.69 9.83
C ILE A 306 14.16 10.16 10.82
N THR A 307 14.54 11.44 10.70
CA THR A 307 15.34 12.16 11.69
C THR A 307 14.72 13.54 11.88
N SER A 308 14.40 13.93 13.12
CA SER A 308 13.84 15.24 13.43
C SER A 308 14.84 16.13 14.13
N ASN A 309 14.66 17.45 14.02
CA ASN A 309 15.37 18.39 14.89
C ASN A 309 14.77 18.43 16.30
N ALA A 310 15.38 19.22 17.19
CA ALA A 310 15.00 19.31 18.60
C ALA A 310 13.63 19.99 18.82
N HIS A 311 13.09 20.67 17.81
CA HIS A 311 11.84 21.42 17.91
C HIS A 311 10.59 20.58 17.64
N VAL A 312 10.74 19.38 17.07
CA VAL A 312 9.64 18.44 16.83
C VAL A 312 9.38 17.66 18.12
N THR A 313 8.17 17.83 18.69
CA THR A 313 7.78 17.08 19.89
C THR A 313 7.58 15.59 19.59
N ALA A 314 7.58 14.75 20.63
CA ALA A 314 7.33 13.31 20.47
C ALA A 314 5.97 13.02 19.80
N SER A 315 4.92 13.80 20.13
CA SER A 315 3.58 13.65 19.53
C SER A 315 3.56 14.03 18.03
N GLU A 316 4.30 15.07 17.66
CA GLU A 316 4.41 15.50 16.27
C GLU A 316 5.26 14.54 15.45
N LYS A 317 6.35 14.05 16.04
CA LYS A 317 7.15 12.96 15.47
C LYS A 317 6.26 11.77 15.17
N GLU A 318 5.48 11.29 16.15
CA GLU A 318 4.55 10.16 15.94
C GLU A 318 3.52 10.44 14.83
N THR A 319 3.07 11.68 14.68
CA THR A 319 2.19 12.08 13.57
C THR A 319 2.85 11.86 12.21
N ILE A 320 4.13 12.23 12.07
CA ILE A 320 4.91 12.00 10.84
C ILE A 320 5.19 10.50 10.65
N PHE A 321 5.46 9.75 11.72
CA PHE A 321 5.60 8.29 11.64
C PHE A 321 4.32 7.64 11.11
N GLN A 322 3.15 8.03 11.62
CA GLN A 322 1.88 7.50 11.14
C GLN A 322 1.66 7.82 9.66
N LEU A 323 1.97 9.05 9.23
CA LEU A 323 1.90 9.44 7.82
C LEU A 323 2.72 8.51 6.92
N PHE A 324 3.98 8.25 7.26
CA PHE A 324 4.84 7.37 6.44
C PHE A 324 4.54 5.88 6.63
N ARG A 325 4.02 5.45 7.79
CA ARG A 325 3.55 4.07 8.02
C ARG A 325 2.38 3.70 7.11
N THR A 326 1.61 4.67 6.62
CA THR A 326 0.56 4.41 5.61
C THR A 326 1.11 3.92 4.26
N ILE A 327 2.40 4.16 3.99
CA ILE A 327 3.05 3.89 2.70
C ILE A 327 4.29 2.99 2.81
N GLY A 328 4.52 2.36 3.96
CA GLY A 328 5.64 1.44 4.16
C GLY A 328 6.09 1.33 5.61
N ILE A 329 7.29 0.79 5.81
CA ILE A 329 7.93 0.78 7.13
C ILE A 329 8.65 2.09 7.40
N VAL A 330 8.74 2.45 8.68
CA VAL A 330 9.39 3.67 9.14
C VAL A 330 10.46 3.32 10.17
N VAL A 331 11.65 3.90 10.02
CA VAL A 331 12.78 3.69 10.93
C VAL A 331 13.33 5.03 11.42
N GLU A 332 13.54 5.17 12.72
CA GLU A 332 14.26 6.32 13.27
C GLU A 332 15.76 6.07 13.18
N VAL A 333 16.51 7.05 12.69
CA VAL A 333 17.98 6.97 12.58
C VAL A 333 18.61 8.29 12.97
N LEU A 334 19.90 8.25 13.33
CA LEU A 334 20.71 9.47 13.45
C LEU A 334 20.89 10.09 12.06
N GLU A 335 21.02 11.42 11.99
CA GLU A 335 21.23 12.11 10.71
C GLU A 335 22.49 11.59 9.98
N SER A 336 23.55 11.31 10.74
CA SER A 336 24.81 10.74 10.24
C SER A 336 24.68 9.34 9.64
N GLN A 337 23.57 8.63 9.92
CA GLN A 337 23.29 7.29 9.38
C GLN A 337 22.47 7.34 8.08
N ILE A 338 21.88 8.49 7.72
CA ILE A 338 21.08 8.63 6.49
C ILE A 338 21.86 8.19 5.22
N PRO A 339 23.17 8.50 5.05
CA PRO A 339 23.94 7.97 3.92
C PRO A 339 23.93 6.44 3.80
N ALA A 340 23.99 5.71 4.92
CA ALA A 340 23.90 4.26 4.92
C ALA A 340 22.48 3.77 4.60
N VAL A 341 21.44 4.46 5.11
CA VAL A 341 20.05 4.21 4.74
C VAL A 341 19.82 4.40 3.24
N SER A 342 20.39 5.46 2.65
CA SER A 342 20.29 5.72 1.21
C SER A 342 20.79 4.53 0.39
N SER A 343 21.84 3.85 0.84
CA SER A 343 22.37 2.68 0.17
C SER A 343 21.47 1.44 0.33
N VAL A 344 21.11 1.08 1.57
CA VAL A 344 20.37 -0.18 1.84
C VAL A 344 18.89 -0.11 1.47
N ALA A 345 18.26 1.06 1.55
CA ALA A 345 16.83 1.22 1.34
C ALA A 345 16.48 2.17 0.17
N GLY A 346 17.26 3.24 -0.01
CA GLY A 346 17.00 4.25 -1.05
C GLY A 346 17.31 3.76 -2.46
N ALA A 347 18.54 3.27 -2.67
CA ALA A 347 19.07 2.83 -3.95
C ALA A 347 18.79 1.34 -4.24
N SER A 348 18.54 0.54 -3.20
CA SER A 348 18.32 -0.90 -3.34
C SER A 348 17.19 -1.35 -4.27
N PRO A 349 16.10 -0.59 -4.50
CA PRO A 349 15.15 -0.93 -5.55
C PRO A 349 15.82 -1.09 -6.93
N ALA A 350 16.81 -0.27 -7.27
CA ALA A 350 17.54 -0.42 -8.54
C ALA A 350 18.32 -1.73 -8.60
N TYR A 351 18.98 -2.11 -7.49
CA TYR A 351 19.73 -3.38 -7.41
C TYR A 351 18.80 -4.58 -7.57
N VAL A 352 17.62 -4.51 -6.92
CA VAL A 352 16.60 -5.56 -7.00
C VAL A 352 15.98 -5.64 -8.40
N PHE A 353 15.73 -4.52 -9.07
CA PHE A 353 15.26 -4.52 -10.46
C PHE A 353 16.28 -5.16 -11.42
N MET A 354 17.57 -4.81 -11.29
CA MET A 354 18.63 -5.45 -12.07
C MET A 354 18.72 -6.96 -11.80
N PHE A 355 18.56 -7.38 -10.55
CA PHE A 355 18.55 -8.79 -10.18
C PHE A 355 17.37 -9.54 -10.82
N MET A 356 16.16 -8.98 -10.74
CA MET A 356 14.96 -9.58 -11.37
C MET A 356 15.04 -9.59 -12.90
N GLU A 357 15.65 -8.57 -13.51
CA GLU A 357 15.93 -8.52 -14.95
C GLU A 357 16.86 -9.66 -15.36
N ALA A 358 17.97 -9.85 -14.63
CA ALA A 358 18.90 -10.95 -14.87
C ALA A 358 18.26 -12.34 -14.66
N MET A 359 17.40 -12.50 -13.64
CA MET A 359 16.61 -13.72 -13.45
C MET A 359 15.69 -13.99 -14.65
N ALA A 360 15.00 -12.95 -15.14
CA ALA A 360 14.10 -13.08 -16.27
C ALA A 360 14.84 -13.41 -17.57
N ASP A 361 16.01 -12.80 -17.81
CA ASP A 361 16.89 -13.13 -18.94
C ASP A 361 17.31 -14.60 -18.92
N ALA A 362 17.74 -15.11 -17.77
CA ALA A 362 18.13 -16.51 -17.61
C ALA A 362 16.94 -17.48 -17.80
N ALA A 363 15.77 -17.12 -17.28
CA ALA A 363 14.54 -17.90 -17.47
C ALA A 363 14.11 -17.95 -18.94
N VAL A 364 14.26 -16.86 -19.68
CA VAL A 364 14.00 -16.81 -21.12
C VAL A 364 15.01 -17.67 -21.89
N HIS A 365 16.29 -17.64 -21.50
CA HIS A 365 17.29 -18.57 -22.04
C HIS A 365 16.91 -20.03 -21.79
N GLY A 366 16.30 -20.33 -20.63
CA GLY A 366 15.73 -21.63 -20.28
C GLY A 366 14.42 -21.98 -21.00
N GLY A 367 13.88 -21.10 -21.85
CA GLY A 367 12.69 -21.35 -22.68
C GLY A 367 11.38 -20.75 -22.17
N LEU A 368 11.38 -19.99 -21.07
CA LEU A 368 10.17 -19.31 -20.61
C LEU A 368 9.84 -18.08 -21.47
N PRO A 369 8.55 -17.80 -21.74
CA PRO A 369 8.14 -16.51 -22.27
C PRO A 369 8.55 -15.36 -21.35
N ARG A 370 9.02 -14.25 -21.92
CA ARG A 370 9.51 -13.08 -21.17
C ARG A 370 8.54 -12.56 -20.10
N ALA A 371 7.25 -12.46 -20.43
CA ALA A 371 6.24 -11.97 -19.51
C ALA A 371 6.10 -12.88 -18.27
N GLN A 372 6.04 -14.19 -18.49
CA GLN A 372 6.01 -15.18 -17.41
C GLN A 372 7.30 -15.17 -16.59
N ALA A 373 8.45 -15.01 -17.24
CA ALA A 373 9.74 -14.91 -16.55
C ALA A 373 9.79 -13.72 -15.57
N TYR A 374 9.26 -12.55 -15.96
CA TYR A 374 9.17 -11.39 -15.06
C TYR A 374 8.21 -11.63 -13.90
N GLU A 375 7.03 -12.21 -14.14
CA GLU A 375 6.06 -12.52 -13.09
C GLU A 375 6.66 -13.46 -12.03
N LEU A 376 7.32 -14.54 -12.48
CA LEU A 376 7.97 -15.51 -11.58
C LEU A 376 9.14 -14.88 -10.82
N ALA A 377 9.99 -14.08 -11.48
CA ALA A 377 11.10 -13.41 -10.82
C ALA A 377 10.62 -12.42 -9.74
N ALA A 378 9.61 -11.62 -10.05
CA ALA A 378 9.02 -10.68 -9.10
C ALA A 378 8.38 -11.39 -7.89
N GLN A 379 7.61 -12.45 -8.12
CA GLN A 379 6.97 -13.21 -7.04
C GLN A 379 7.99 -13.96 -6.17
N ALA A 380 9.06 -14.51 -6.76
CA ALA A 380 10.12 -15.20 -6.02
C ALA A 380 10.87 -14.22 -5.09
N VAL A 381 11.19 -13.03 -5.59
CA VAL A 381 11.83 -11.98 -4.77
C VAL A 381 10.89 -11.49 -3.67
N LEU A 382 9.61 -11.23 -3.98
CA LEU A 382 8.60 -10.82 -3.01
C LEU A 382 8.44 -11.86 -1.89
N GLY A 383 8.27 -13.13 -2.26
CA GLY A 383 8.12 -14.23 -1.30
C GLY A 383 9.35 -14.40 -0.40
N SER A 384 10.55 -14.27 -0.97
CA SER A 384 11.81 -14.33 -0.22
C SER A 384 11.92 -13.20 0.81
N ALA A 385 11.55 -11.97 0.42
CA ALA A 385 11.55 -10.82 1.32
C ALA A 385 10.50 -10.95 2.43
N ILE A 386 9.29 -11.40 2.11
CA ILE A 386 8.23 -11.65 3.11
C ILE A 386 8.66 -12.73 4.10
N MET A 387 9.29 -13.81 3.61
CA MET A 387 9.78 -14.89 4.47
C MET A 387 10.79 -14.34 5.48
N LEU A 388 11.82 -13.62 5.01
CA LEU A 388 12.83 -13.00 5.87
C LEU A 388 12.23 -12.02 6.90
N GLN A 389 11.17 -11.30 6.55
CA GLN A 389 10.51 -10.37 7.47
C GLN A 389 9.64 -11.05 8.54
N LYS A 390 9.17 -12.28 8.28
CA LYS A 390 8.22 -12.99 9.15
C LYS A 390 8.85 -14.09 9.98
N CYS A 391 9.99 -14.63 9.55
CA CYS A 391 10.72 -15.64 10.31
C CYS A 391 11.79 -15.00 11.20
N ASP A 392 12.12 -15.65 12.31
CA ASP A 392 13.27 -15.29 13.16
C ASP A 392 14.53 -16.04 12.69
N MET A 393 14.83 -15.93 11.39
CA MET A 393 15.96 -16.62 10.76
C MET A 393 16.80 -15.64 9.97
N SER A 394 18.11 -15.83 10.00
CA SER A 394 19.05 -15.08 9.17
C SER A 394 18.92 -15.45 7.68
N PRO A 395 19.33 -14.56 6.76
CA PRO A 395 19.39 -14.88 5.33
C PRO A 395 20.24 -16.13 5.02
N ALA A 396 21.29 -16.40 5.83
CA ALA A 396 22.12 -17.59 5.68
C ALA A 396 21.33 -18.87 5.97
N GLN A 397 20.55 -18.90 7.05
CA GLN A 397 19.72 -20.06 7.39
C GLN A 397 18.60 -20.28 6.35
N LEU A 398 17.97 -19.21 5.86
CA LEU A 398 16.97 -19.32 4.78
C LEU A 398 17.57 -19.86 3.48
N LYS A 399 18.78 -19.41 3.12
CA LYS A 399 19.55 -19.97 2.00
C LYS A 399 19.82 -21.46 2.20
N ASP A 400 20.22 -21.88 3.41
CA ASP A 400 20.49 -23.29 3.70
C ASP A 400 19.24 -24.16 3.55
N MET A 401 18.06 -23.68 3.97
CA MET A 401 16.79 -24.41 3.82
C MET A 401 16.41 -24.72 2.37
N VAL A 402 16.80 -23.87 1.40
CA VAL A 402 16.50 -24.07 -0.02
C VAL A 402 17.61 -24.79 -0.79
N CYS A 403 18.77 -25.00 -0.16
CA CYS A 403 19.93 -25.67 -0.75
C CYS A 403 20.00 -27.14 -0.32
N SER A 404 19.34 -28.04 -1.04
CA SER A 404 19.52 -29.47 -0.82
C SER A 404 20.94 -29.94 -1.20
N PRO A 405 21.54 -30.89 -0.47
CA PRO A 405 22.85 -31.44 -0.82
C PRO A 405 22.88 -32.00 -2.25
N GLY A 406 23.81 -31.50 -3.08
CA GLY A 406 23.93 -31.89 -4.49
C GLY A 406 22.77 -31.43 -5.39
N GLY A 407 21.87 -30.59 -4.90
CA GLY A 407 20.72 -30.10 -5.65
C GLY A 407 21.03 -28.97 -6.64
N VAL A 408 20.04 -28.63 -7.47
CA VAL A 408 20.16 -27.55 -8.47
C VAL A 408 20.45 -26.18 -7.84
N THR A 409 19.88 -25.90 -6.66
CA THR A 409 20.06 -24.62 -5.96
C THR A 409 21.49 -24.40 -5.51
N ILE A 410 22.15 -25.43 -4.94
CA ILE A 410 23.51 -25.28 -4.43
C ILE A 410 24.52 -25.12 -5.56
N GLU A 411 24.30 -25.75 -6.72
CA GLU A 411 25.12 -25.50 -7.92
C GLU A 411 24.97 -24.06 -8.43
N ALA A 412 23.75 -23.51 -8.43
CA ALA A 412 23.53 -22.11 -8.77
C ALA A 412 24.21 -21.16 -7.77
N VAL A 413 24.09 -21.42 -6.47
CA VAL A 413 24.77 -20.66 -5.41
C VAL A 413 26.29 -20.70 -5.61
N ARG A 414 26.89 -21.86 -5.90
CA ARG A 414 28.34 -21.98 -6.19
C ARG A 414 28.79 -21.06 -7.32
N ILE A 415 27.97 -20.90 -8.38
CA ILE A 415 28.27 -19.98 -9.48
C ILE A 415 28.13 -18.50 -9.04
N LEU A 416 27.13 -18.17 -8.23
CA LEU A 416 26.99 -16.82 -7.65
C LEU A 416 28.18 -16.46 -6.75
N GLU A 417 28.69 -17.40 -5.95
CA GLU A 417 29.91 -17.22 -5.15
C GLU A 417 31.13 -16.99 -6.04
N LYS A 418 31.31 -17.83 -7.06
CA LYS A 418 32.41 -17.69 -8.02
C LYS A 418 32.38 -16.34 -8.74
N GLY A 419 31.19 -15.82 -9.02
CA GLY A 419 30.99 -14.49 -9.61
C GLY A 419 31.19 -13.32 -8.64
N GLY A 420 31.44 -13.59 -7.35
CA GLY A 420 31.65 -12.54 -6.35
C GLY A 420 30.39 -11.75 -6.01
N MET A 421 29.19 -12.36 -6.09
CA MET A 421 27.91 -11.68 -5.88
C MET A 421 27.89 -10.81 -4.62
N ARG A 422 28.35 -11.35 -3.48
CA ARG A 422 28.37 -10.59 -2.21
C ARG A 422 29.31 -9.40 -2.27
N SER A 423 30.50 -9.58 -2.83
CA SER A 423 31.48 -8.50 -2.99
C SER A 423 30.90 -7.39 -3.88
N ALA A 424 30.28 -7.74 -5.01
CA ALA A 424 29.68 -6.76 -5.91
C ALA A 424 28.60 -5.91 -5.21
N VAL A 425 27.74 -6.53 -4.39
CA VAL A 425 26.70 -5.83 -3.62
C VAL A 425 27.34 -4.94 -2.53
N ILE A 426 28.30 -5.44 -1.76
CA ILE A 426 28.97 -4.69 -0.69
C ILE A 426 29.66 -3.45 -1.26
N GLU A 427 30.47 -3.61 -2.32
CA GLU A 427 31.19 -2.50 -2.94
C GLU A 427 30.24 -1.47 -3.57
N ALA A 428 29.15 -1.91 -4.21
CA ALA A 428 28.13 -1.00 -4.74
C ALA A 428 27.47 -0.17 -3.62
N MET A 429 27.22 -0.79 -2.47
CA MET A 429 26.62 -0.13 -1.32
C MET A 429 27.57 0.87 -0.64
N ILE A 430 28.85 0.51 -0.51
CA ILE A 430 29.91 1.43 -0.04
C ILE A 430 30.01 2.64 -0.97
N ALA A 431 30.13 2.41 -2.29
CA ALA A 431 30.20 3.48 -3.27
C ALA A 431 28.97 4.42 -3.24
N CYS A 432 27.77 3.87 -3.05
CA CYS A 432 26.55 4.65 -2.88
C CYS A 432 26.60 5.52 -1.62
N THR A 433 27.03 4.94 -0.49
CA THR A 433 27.16 5.62 0.80
C THR A 433 28.17 6.76 0.72
N ASP A 434 29.33 6.52 0.12
CA ASP A 434 30.40 7.52 0.00
C ASP A 434 30.00 8.64 -0.95
N LYS A 435 29.33 8.34 -2.06
CA LYS A 435 28.77 9.37 -2.94
C LYS A 435 27.72 10.23 -2.23
N SER A 436 26.88 9.61 -1.38
CA SER A 436 25.89 10.34 -0.57
C SER A 436 26.58 11.32 0.39
N LYS A 437 27.65 10.89 1.09
CA LYS A 437 28.45 11.76 1.96
C LYS A 437 29.17 12.88 1.20
N GLU A 438 29.70 12.58 0.00
CA GLU A 438 30.35 13.59 -0.86
C GLU A 438 29.36 14.68 -1.27
N LEU A 439 28.15 14.29 -1.70
CA LEU A 439 27.08 15.23 -2.04
C LEU A 439 26.66 16.07 -0.84
N GLU A 440 26.57 15.46 0.35
CA GLU A 440 26.22 16.18 1.58
C GLU A 440 27.27 17.24 1.92
N LYS A 441 28.56 16.94 1.80
CA LYS A 441 29.63 17.93 1.99
C LYS A 441 29.62 19.06 0.95
N GLY A 442 29.16 18.80 -0.27
CA GLY A 442 29.14 19.79 -1.34
C GLY A 442 27.90 20.69 -1.36
N LEU A 443 26.84 20.33 -0.64
CA LEU A 443 25.55 21.02 -0.65
C LEU A 443 25.22 21.76 0.65
N ASN A 444 25.95 21.49 1.73
CA ASN A 444 25.83 22.11 3.04
C ASN A 444 27.12 22.85 3.36
#